data_AF-A0A1I3I7Y1-F1
#
_entry.id   AF-A0A1I3I7Y1-F1
#
_cell.length_a   1.000
_cell.length_b   1.000
_cell.length_c   1.000
_cell.angle_alpha   90.00
_cell.angle_beta   90.00
_cell.angle_gamma   90.00
#
_symmetry.space_group_name_H-M   'P 1'
#
loop_
_entity.id
_entity.type
_entity.pdbx_description
1 polymer ?
#
loop_
_entity_poly.entity_id
_entity_poly.type
_entity_poly.pdbx_seq_one_letter_code
_entity_poly.pdbx_strand_id
1 'polypeptide(L)' 'MTPTRARVKRQVDDDRSLILRLTSRPSVTLSDIAREARCSPTFVSACAHGRSRATPRVREAAERLLGVPADELFPAWPRS' A
#
# COMPACT_ATOMS: atom_id res chain seq x y z
N MET A 1 -39.59 -3.96 -14.97
CA MET A 1 -39.01 -3.33 -13.75
C MET A 1 -37.67 -3.96 -13.49
N THR A 2 -36.60 -3.24 -13.83
CA THR A 2 -35.20 -3.65 -13.68
C THR A 2 -34.69 -3.23 -12.32
N PRO A 3 -33.92 -4.10 -11.64
CA PRO A 3 -32.76 -3.60 -10.94
C PRO A 3 -31.47 -4.30 -11.41
N THR A 4 -30.49 -3.45 -11.73
CA THR A 4 -29.12 -3.57 -11.22
C THR A 4 -28.13 -4.49 -11.97
N ARG A 5 -27.61 -3.95 -13.08
CA ARG A 5 -26.31 -4.31 -13.72
C ARG A 5 -25.06 -3.98 -12.86
N ALA A 6 -25.09 -4.12 -11.53
CA ALA A 6 -24.02 -3.61 -10.66
C ALA A 6 -23.34 -4.67 -9.79
N ARG A 7 -23.20 -5.91 -10.28
CA ARG A 7 -22.61 -7.02 -9.49
C ARG A 7 -21.53 -7.83 -10.22
N VAL A 8 -20.77 -7.25 -11.14
CA VAL A 8 -19.61 -7.95 -11.76
C VAL A 8 -18.47 -6.97 -12.04
N LYS A 9 -18.07 -6.16 -11.06
CA LYS A 9 -16.94 -5.22 -11.20
C LYS A 9 -16.23 -4.87 -9.88
N ARG A 10 -16.19 -5.81 -8.94
CA ARG A 10 -15.60 -5.63 -7.60
C ARG A 10 -14.83 -6.87 -7.14
N GLN A 11 -14.04 -7.47 -8.03
CA GLN A 11 -13.27 -8.67 -7.67
C GLN A 11 -11.85 -8.69 -8.28
N VAL A 12 -11.38 -7.57 -8.83
CA VAL A 12 -10.05 -7.47 -9.45
C VAL A 12 -9.32 -6.22 -8.94
N ASP A 13 -9.42 -5.90 -7.66
CA ASP A 13 -8.78 -4.69 -7.11
C ASP A 13 -8.32 -4.82 -5.66
N ASP A 14 -8.24 -6.05 -5.11
CA ASP A 14 -7.89 -6.25 -3.69
C ASP A 14 -6.40 -6.53 -3.45
N ASP A 15 -5.62 -6.79 -4.50
CA ASP A 15 -4.17 -6.98 -4.38
C ASP A 15 -3.42 -5.66 -4.55
N ARG A 16 -3.72 -4.68 -3.67
CA ARG A 16 -3.09 -3.34 -3.68
C ARG A 16 -1.84 -3.25 -2.81
N SER A 17 -1.16 -4.37 -2.53
CA SER A 17 0.02 -4.34 -1.67
C SER A 17 1.08 -3.36 -2.19
N LEU A 18 1.73 -2.61 -1.28
CA LEU A 18 2.86 -1.73 -1.60
C LEU A 18 3.87 -2.40 -2.54
N ILE A 19 4.12 -3.70 -2.32
CA ILE A 19 5.02 -4.53 -3.15
C ILE A 19 4.57 -4.52 -4.62
N LEU A 20 3.30 -4.78 -4.92
CA LEU A 20 2.78 -4.79 -6.30
C LEU A 20 2.87 -3.40 -6.94
N ARG A 21 2.58 -2.33 -6.21
CA ARG A 21 2.70 -0.96 -6.73
C ARG A 21 4.14 -0.59 -7.07
N LEU A 22 5.12 -1.07 -6.29
CA LEU A 22 6.54 -0.89 -6.57
C LEU A 22 6.96 -1.67 -7.84
N THR A 23 6.40 -2.86 -8.08
CA THR A 23 6.67 -3.60 -9.32
C THR A 23 6.15 -2.89 -10.58
N SER A 24 5.03 -2.16 -10.48
CA SER A 24 4.50 -1.35 -11.59
C SER A 24 5.20 0.01 -11.75
N ARG A 25 5.94 0.47 -10.74
CA ARG A 25 6.70 1.73 -10.74
C ARG A 25 8.13 1.49 -10.26
N PRO A 26 9.01 0.89 -11.08
CA PRO A 26 10.35 0.49 -10.67
C PRO A 26 11.26 1.66 -10.25
N SER A 27 10.87 2.91 -10.54
CA SER A 27 11.58 4.11 -10.11
C SER A 27 11.49 4.41 -8.61
N VAL A 28 10.53 3.82 -7.89
CA VAL A 28 10.41 3.95 -6.43
C VAL A 28 10.73 2.60 -5.81
N THR A 29 11.61 2.59 -4.81
CA THR A 29 11.96 1.36 -4.08
C THR A 29 11.51 1.42 -2.61
N LEU A 30 11.50 0.28 -1.93
CA LEU A 30 11.30 0.23 -0.47
C LEU A 30 12.34 1.07 0.28
N SER A 31 13.57 1.13 -0.25
CA SER A 31 14.65 1.92 0.31
C SER A 31 14.41 3.42 0.20
N ASP A 32 13.77 3.89 -0.88
CA ASP A 32 13.40 5.30 -1.03
C ASP A 32 12.32 5.70 -0.03
N ILE A 33 11.29 4.87 0.13
CA ILE A 33 10.24 5.07 1.13
C ILE A 33 10.84 5.07 2.54
N ALA A 34 11.75 4.13 2.82
CA ALA A 34 12.41 4.04 4.12
C ALA A 34 13.29 5.26 4.42
N ARG A 35 14.05 5.73 3.42
CA ARG A 35 14.89 6.93 3.52
C ARG A 35 14.05 8.16 3.83
N GLU A 36 12.94 8.32 3.10
CA GLU A 36 12.01 9.42 3.30
C GLU A 36 11.33 9.38 4.67
N ALA A 37 10.89 8.19 5.10
CA ALA A 37 10.28 7.97 6.39
C ALA A 37 11.28 7.93 7.57
N ARG A 38 12.59 8.04 7.29
CA ARG A 38 13.70 7.89 8.24
C ARG A 38 13.61 6.61 9.07
N CYS A 39 13.35 5.48 8.41
CA CYS A 39 13.27 4.16 9.01
C CYS A 39 14.08 3.13 8.21
N SER A 40 14.12 1.89 8.69
CA SER A 40 14.77 0.78 7.98
C SER A 40 13.90 0.27 6.82
N PRO A 41 14.48 -0.10 5.66
CA PRO A 41 13.76 -0.78 4.58
C PRO A 41 13.07 -2.06 5.02
N THR A 42 13.67 -2.79 5.97
CA THR A 42 13.08 -4.01 6.56
C THR A 42 11.77 -3.70 7.29
N PHE A 43 11.68 -2.54 7.94
CA PHE A 43 10.46 -2.11 8.60
C PHE A 43 9.35 -1.78 7.59
N VAL A 44 9.68 -1.08 6.50
CA VAL A 44 8.72 -0.79 5.41
C VAL A 44 8.21 -2.07 4.77
N SER A 45 9.10 -3.04 4.53
CA SER A 45 8.73 -4.38 4.05
C SER A 45 7.79 -5.09 5.03
N ALA A 46 8.09 -5.09 6.33
CA ALA A 46 7.22 -5.67 7.35
C ALA A 46 5.82 -5.01 7.37
N CYS A 47 5.75 -3.69 7.16
CA CYS A 47 4.49 -2.96 7.05
C CYS A 47 3.71 -3.35 5.79
N ALA A 48 4.38 -3.47 4.64
CA ALA A 48 3.79 -3.89 3.38
C ALA A 48 3.19 -5.30 3.46
N HIS A 49 3.85 -6.21 4.18
CA HIS A 49 3.37 -7.57 4.43
C HIS A 49 2.35 -7.68 5.56
N GLY A 50 1.95 -6.56 6.19
CA GLY A 50 1.04 -6.58 7.34
C GLY A 50 1.59 -7.29 8.58
N ARG A 51 2.92 -7.46 8.68
CA ARG A 51 3.60 -7.99 9.87
C ARG A 51 3.84 -6.91 10.93
N SER A 52 3.79 -5.64 10.53
CA SER A 52 3.94 -4.50 11.42
C SER A 52 3.01 -3.36 11.01
N ARG A 53 2.67 -2.50 11.96
CA ARG A 53 1.84 -1.33 11.71
C ARG A 53 2.69 -0.22 11.07
N ALA A 54 2.27 0.26 9.90
CA ALA A 54 2.89 1.41 9.25
C ALA A 54 2.75 2.66 10.12
N THR A 55 3.87 3.35 10.36
CA THR A 55 3.84 4.65 11.04
C THR A 55 3.28 5.73 10.11
N PRO A 56 2.75 6.85 10.65
CA PRO A 56 2.28 7.97 9.82
C PRO A 56 3.34 8.41 8.79
N ARG A 57 4.60 8.51 9.20
CA ARG A 57 5.71 8.85 8.29
C ARG A 57 5.89 7.89 7.12
N VAL A 58 5.75 6.59 7.36
CA VAL A 58 5.84 5.57 6.29
C VAL A 58 4.64 5.67 5.34
N ARG A 59 3.45 5.93 5.89
CA ARG A 59 2.22 6.15 5.11
C ARG A 59 2.37 7.38 4.20
N GLU A 60 2.73 8.52 4.77
CA GLU A 60 2.94 9.78 4.04
C GLU A 60 4.05 9.67 3.00
N ALA A 61 5.17 9.02 3.32
CA ALA A 61 6.28 8.82 2.39
C ALA A 61 5.85 7.99 1.17
N ALA A 62 5.14 6.89 1.40
CA ALA A 62 4.66 6.03 0.32
C ALA A 62 3.59 6.73 -0.53
N GLU A 63 2.69 7.50 0.10
CA GLU A 63 1.71 8.34 -0.60
C GLU A 63 2.37 9.38 -1.51
N ARG A 64 3.39 10.07 -0.99
CA ARG A 64 4.11 11.11 -1.74
C ARG A 64 4.86 10.54 -2.93
N LEU A 65 5.50 9.39 -2.77
CA LEU A 65 6.33 8.77 -3.81
C LEU A 65 5.50 7.99 -4.84
N LEU A 66 4.42 7.33 -4.42
CA LEU A 66 3.59 6.51 -5.29
C LEU A 66 2.34 7.25 -5.77
N GLY A 67 1.98 8.40 -5.20
CA GLY A 67 0.78 9.15 -5.56
C GLY A 67 -0.52 8.36 -5.35
N VAL A 68 -0.49 7.39 -4.43
CA VAL A 68 -1.59 6.48 -4.10
C VAL A 68 -1.80 6.55 -2.59
N PRO A 69 -3.05 6.64 -2.09
CA PRO A 69 -3.33 6.74 -0.66
C PRO A 69 -2.76 5.56 0.13
N ALA A 70 -2.27 5.82 1.33
CA ALA A 70 -1.63 4.82 2.19
C ALA A 70 -2.58 3.71 2.62
N ASP A 71 -3.88 3.98 2.63
CA ASP A 71 -4.90 2.97 2.89
C ASP A 71 -5.03 1.94 1.78
N GLU A 72 -4.64 2.30 0.55
CA GLU A 72 -4.51 1.34 -0.55
C GLU A 72 -3.18 0.60 -0.51
N LEU A 73 -2.10 1.22 -0.02
CA LEU A 73 -0.76 0.66 -0.03
C LEU A 73 -0.46 -0.29 1.13
N PHE A 74 -1.04 -0.03 2.29
CA PHE A 74 -0.83 -0.78 3.52
C PHE A 74 -2.15 -1.42 3.97
N PRO A 75 -2.13 -2.67 4.43
CA PRO A 75 -3.35 -3.30 4.92
C PRO A 75 -3.93 -2.54 6.12
N ALA A 76 -5.26 -2.47 6.19
CA ALA A 76 -5.96 -1.97 7.37
C ALA A 76 -5.59 -2.82 8.59
N TRP A 77 -4.89 -2.23 9.55
CA TRP A 77 -4.60 -2.82 10.85
C TRP A 77 -5.71 -2.46 11.84
N PRO A 78 -6.23 -3.35 12.70
CA PRO A 78 -5.77 -4.71 12.98
C PRO A 78 -6.47 -5.79 12.16
N ARG A 79 -5.74 -6.84 11.75
CA ARG A 79 -6.36 -8.14 11.43
C ARG A 79 -6.54 -8.87 12.76
N SER A 80 -7.78 -8.89 13.26
CA SER A 80 -8.20 -9.76 14.38
C SER A 80 -7.93 -11.22 14.10
#